data_AF-A0A967KFA6-F1
#
_entry.id   AF-A0A967KFA6-F1
#
_cell.length_a   1.000
_cell.length_b   1.000
_cell.length_c   1.000
_cell.angle_alpha   90.00
_cell.angle_beta   90.00
_cell.angle_gamma   90.00
#
_symmetry.space_group_name_H-M   'P 1'
#
loop_
_entity.id
_entity.type
_entity.pdbx_description
1 polymer ?
#
loop_
_entity_poly.entity_id
_entity_poly.type
_entity_poly.pdbx_seq_one_letter_code
_entity_poly.pdbx_strand_id
1 'polypeptide(L)' 'ANAFFKNVKVDVAAHAQDLGEQPQVEDLIGAIKIMLDAYREQEVDRVYLAYNDFINTMSQRPR' A
#
# COMPACT_ATOMS: atom_id res chain seq x y z
N ALA A 1 9.16 -2.32 -2.56
CA ALA A 1 9.04 -2.22 -1.09
C ALA A 1 9.13 -3.56 -0.37
N ASN A 2 8.66 -4.68 -0.96
CA ASN A 2 8.69 -6.03 -0.36
C ASN A 2 10.01 -6.39 0.34
N ALA A 3 11.16 -6.18 -0.33
CA ALA A 3 12.47 -6.55 0.22
C ALA A 3 12.87 -5.75 1.48
N PHE A 4 12.42 -4.51 1.63
CA PHE A 4 12.68 -3.70 2.83
C PHE A 4 11.84 -4.23 4.00
N PHE A 5 10.53 -4.40 3.78
CA PHE A 5 9.60 -4.87 4.81
C PHE A 5 9.74 -6.37 5.13
N LYS A 6 10.37 -7.19 4.28
CA LYS A 6 10.73 -8.58 4.63
C LYS A 6 11.84 -8.65 5.68
N ASN A 7 12.74 -7.66 5.70
CA ASN A 7 13.83 -7.59 6.66
C ASN A 7 13.43 -6.94 7.98
N VAL A 8 12.36 -6.14 7.97
CA VAL A 8 11.73 -5.59 9.17
C VAL A 8 10.66 -6.58 9.61
N LYS A 9 10.58 -6.98 10.88
CA LYS A 9 9.56 -7.92 11.36
C LYS A 9 8.17 -7.27 11.42
N VAL A 10 7.56 -7.05 10.26
CA VAL A 10 6.22 -6.49 10.10
C VAL A 10 5.34 -7.54 9.45
N ASP A 11 4.09 -7.60 9.88
CA ASP A 11 3.10 -8.45 9.24
C ASP A 11 2.62 -7.81 7.92
N VAL A 12 2.71 -8.55 6.81
CA VAL A 12 2.38 -8.05 5.47
C VAL A 12 1.20 -8.88 4.95
N ALA A 13 -0.01 -8.35 5.13
CA ALA A 13 -1.25 -9.04 4.76
C ALA A 13 -1.46 -9.15 3.24
N ALA A 14 -1.01 -8.17 2.46
CA ALA A 14 -1.16 -8.17 1.00
C ALA A 14 -0.03 -7.39 0.32
N HIS A 15 0.39 -7.83 -0.86
CA HIS A 15 1.42 -7.17 -1.65
C HIS A 15 1.08 -7.23 -3.15
N ALA A 16 0.99 -6.07 -3.82
CA ALA A 16 0.90 -5.96 -5.28
C ALA A 16 2.29 -5.60 -5.86
N GLN A 17 2.78 -6.34 -6.86
CA GLN A 17 4.06 -6.12 -7.56
C GLN A 17 3.82 -5.86 -9.05
N ASP A 18 4.81 -5.30 -9.74
CA ASP A 18 4.85 -5.18 -11.21
C ASP A 18 3.68 -4.41 -11.85
N LEU A 19 3.24 -3.32 -11.20
CA LEU A 19 2.16 -2.45 -11.69
C LEU A 19 2.50 -1.63 -12.96
N GLY A 20 3.74 -1.70 -13.47
CA GLY A 20 4.18 -0.96 -14.66
C GLY A 20 4.11 0.57 -14.52
N GLU A 21 4.13 1.28 -15.66
CA GLU A 21 4.02 2.76 -15.70
C GLU A 21 2.57 3.27 -15.60
N GLN A 22 1.59 2.43 -15.96
CA GLN A 22 0.17 2.70 -15.78
C GLN A 22 -0.44 1.63 -14.87
N PRO A 23 -0.37 1.83 -13.54
CA PRO A 23 -1.05 0.93 -12.61
C PRO A 23 -2.54 0.92 -12.91
N GLN A 24 -3.10 -0.27 -13.17
CA GLN A 24 -4.55 -0.43 -13.23
C GLN A 24 -5.12 -0.53 -11.83
N VAL A 25 -6.30 0.04 -11.64
CA VAL A 25 -6.99 0.01 -10.34
C VAL A 25 -7.33 -1.45 -9.97
N GLU A 26 -7.62 -2.30 -10.95
CA GLU A 26 -7.96 -3.72 -10.75
C GLU A 26 -6.87 -4.51 -10.02
N ASP A 27 -5.58 -4.24 -10.31
CA ASP A 27 -4.45 -4.90 -9.66
C ASP A 27 -4.30 -4.49 -8.19
N LEU A 28 -4.79 -3.31 -7.84
CA LEU A 28 -4.74 -2.74 -6.48
C LEU A 28 -5.98 -3.10 -5.65
N ILE A 29 -7.13 -3.33 -6.30
CA ILE A 29 -8.39 -3.66 -5.62
C ILE A 29 -8.23 -4.89 -4.72
N GLY A 30 -7.48 -5.90 -5.15
CA GLY A 30 -7.26 -7.12 -4.36
C GLY A 30 -6.59 -6.84 -3.01
N ALA A 31 -5.51 -6.06 -3.00
CA ALA A 31 -4.79 -5.71 -1.77
C ALA A 31 -5.59 -4.75 -0.88
N ILE A 32 -6.28 -3.78 -1.48
CA ILE A 32 -7.12 -2.81 -0.77
C ILE A 32 -8.32 -3.51 -0.12
N LYS A 33 -8.93 -4.49 -0.80
CA LYS A 33 -10.07 -5.23 -0.28
C LYS A 33 -9.72 -5.99 1.00
N ILE A 34 -8.59 -6.68 1.05
CA ILE A 34 -8.13 -7.40 2.25
C ILE A 34 -8.00 -6.43 3.44
N MET A 35 -7.40 -5.25 3.22
CA MET A 35 -7.27 -4.21 4.24
C MET A 35 -8.63 -3.64 4.70
N LEU A 36 -9.57 -3.43 3.77
CA LEU A 36 -10.90 -2.91 4.09
C LEU A 36 -11.78 -3.94 4.78
N ASP A 37 -11.67 -5.21 4.42
CA ASP A 37 -12.41 -6.30 5.04
C ASP A 37 -11.93 -6.51 6.50
N ALA A 38 -10.61 -6.47 6.75
CA ALA A 38 -10.05 -6.50 8.11
C ALA A 38 -10.50 -5.29 8.98
N TYR A 39 -10.66 -4.11 8.38
CA TYR A 39 -11.24 -2.95 9.06
C TYR A 39 -12.73 -3.15 9.38
N ARG A 40 -13.51 -3.73 8.46
CA ARG A 40 -14.94 -4.02 8.67
C ARG A 40 -15.16 -5.08 9.74
N GLU A 41 -14.28 -6.08 9.80
CA GLU A 41 -14.29 -7.16 10.79
C GLU A 41 -13.76 -6.71 12.17
N GLN A 42 -13.40 -5.43 12.30
CA GLN A 42 -12.85 -4.83 13.53
C GLN A 42 -11.52 -5.46 13.99
N GLU A 43 -10.80 -6.12 13.08
CA GLU A 43 -9.43 -6.59 13.34
C GLU A 43 -8.44 -5.42 13.32
N VAL A 44 -8.76 -4.34 12.61
CA VAL A 44 -7.93 -3.15 12.48
C VAL A 44 -8.76 -1.89 12.72
N ASP A 45 -8.38 -1.07 13.71
CA ASP A 45 -9.14 0.14 14.06
C ASP A 45 -8.86 1.34 13.14
N ARG A 46 -7.71 1.35 12.45
CA ARG A 46 -7.22 2.49 11.66
C ARG A 46 -6.39 2.03 10.48
N VAL A 47 -6.72 2.54 9.30
CA VAL A 47 -5.97 2.30 8.06
C VAL A 47 -5.28 3.60 7.65
N TYR A 48 -3.98 3.51 7.37
CA TYR A 48 -3.16 4.64 6.91
C TYR A 48 -2.63 4.37 5.51
N LEU A 49 -2.58 5.39 4.67
CA LEU A 49 -2.00 5.32 3.33
C LEU A 49 -0.65 6.05 3.36
N ALA A 50 0.45 5.30 3.22
CA ALA A 50 1.78 5.86 3.12
C ALA A 50 2.19 5.96 1.64
N TYR A 51 2.42 7.17 1.16
CA TYR A 51 2.80 7.41 -0.22
C TYR A 51 3.59 8.72 -0.37
N ASN A 52 4.13 8.95 -1.56
CA ASN A 52 4.79 10.22 -1.85
C ASN A 52 3.80 11.15 -2.56
N ASP A 53 3.48 12.29 -1.94
CA ASP A 53 2.78 13.38 -2.61
C ASP A 53 3.72 14.01 -3.65
N PHE A 54 3.32 13.96 -4.92
CA PHE A 54 4.05 14.61 -6.00
C PHE A 54 3.75 16.11 -6.00
N ILE A 55 4.77 16.92 -5.70
CA ILE A 55 4.64 18.39 -5.74
C ILE A 55 5.17 18.92 -7.07
N ASN A 56 6.36 18.46 -7.46
CA ASN A 56 6.95 18.78 -8.76
C ASN A 56 7.97 17.70 -9.16
N THR A 57 8.48 17.79 -10.39
CA THR A 57 9.42 16.82 -10.98
C THR A 57 10.71 16.64 -10.17
N MET A 58 11.08 17.62 -9.35
CA MET A 58 12.31 17.62 -8.55
C MET A 58 12.06 17.33 -7.06
N SER A 59 10.81 17.24 -6.61
CA SER A 59 10.45 17.16 -5.20
C SER A 59 9.17 16.35 -4.99
N GLN A 60 9.33 15.28 -4.25
CA GLN A 60 8.26 14.42 -3.76
C GLN A 60 8.33 14.46 -2.23
N ARG A 61 7.19 14.62 -1.55
CA ARG A 61 7.15 14.62 -0.07
C ARG A 61 6.48 13.34 0.43
N PRO A 62 7.12 12.59 1.34
CA PRO A 62 6.48 11.43 1.95
C PRO A 62 5.35 11.88 2.86
N ARG A 63 4.21 11.18 2.80
CA ARG A 63 3.05 11.41 3.63
C ARG A 63 2.45 10.11 4.14
#